data_AF-A0A5K1C6G4-F1
#
_entry.id   AF-A0A5K1C6G4-F1
#
_cell.length_a   1.000
_cell.length_b   1.000
_cell.length_c   1.000
_cell.angle_alpha   90.00
_cell.angle_beta   90.00
_cell.angle_gamma   90.00
#
_symmetry.space_group_name_H-M   'P 1'
#
loop_
_entity.id
_entity.type
_entity.pdbx_description
1 polymer ?
#
loop_
_entity_poly.entity_id
_entity_poly.type
_entity_poly.pdbx_seq_one_letter_code
_entity_poly.pdbx_strand_id
1 'polypeptide(L)'
;SDIARGMDVDVDVNSLPFIGRTILRARDPPMPAFHVPHMEYQPPSPMKNKIPAKMPLRKPQATPPSVAIFKLTKDQLTKLKNMAKEGDNSISYSSYEMLSGA
;
A
#
# COMPACT_ATOMS: atom_id res chain seq x y z
N SER A 1 -10.78 -19.40 -7.35
CA SER A 1 -9.88 -20.55 -7.52
C SER A 1 -10.60 -21.77 -6.99
N ASP A 2 -10.65 -22.87 -7.75
CA ASP A 2 -11.35 -24.12 -7.37
C ASP A 2 -10.82 -24.75 -6.06
N ILE A 3 -9.63 -24.33 -5.63
CA ILE A 3 -9.02 -24.65 -4.34
C ILE A 3 -9.88 -24.18 -3.14
N ALA A 4 -10.69 -23.13 -3.29
CA ALA A 4 -11.59 -22.65 -2.23
C ALA A 4 -12.83 -23.55 -2.04
N ARG A 5 -13.03 -24.57 -2.88
CA ARG A 5 -14.18 -25.49 -2.85
C ARG A 5 -13.86 -26.88 -2.28
N GLY A 6 -12.65 -27.11 -1.78
CA GLY A 6 -12.31 -28.34 -1.04
C GLY A 6 -12.19 -29.61 -1.90
N MET A 7 -11.75 -29.49 -3.15
CA MET A 7 -11.37 -30.66 -3.94
C MET A 7 -10.01 -31.21 -3.46
N ASP A 8 -9.96 -32.53 -3.29
CA ASP A 8 -8.80 -33.26 -2.76
C ASP A 8 -7.56 -33.00 -3.64
N VAL A 9 -6.51 -32.46 -3.04
CA VAL A 9 -5.28 -32.08 -3.74
C VAL A 9 -4.41 -33.33 -3.80
N ASP A 10 -4.79 -34.29 -4.62
CA ASP A 10 -3.80 -35.18 -5.19
C ASP A 10 -2.76 -34.30 -5.88
N VAL A 11 -1.49 -34.48 -5.52
CA VAL A 11 -0.35 -33.67 -5.96
C VAL A 11 -0.11 -33.93 -7.45
N ASP A 12 -1.01 -33.41 -8.26
CA ASP A 12 -0.96 -33.38 -9.70
C ASP A 12 -0.31 -32.06 -10.13
N VAL A 13 0.41 -32.10 -11.23
CA VAL A 13 1.34 -31.08 -11.74
C VAL A 13 0.71 -29.68 -11.96
N ASN A 14 -0.61 -29.57 -11.76
CA ASN A 14 -1.44 -28.37 -11.80
C ASN A 14 -1.51 -27.55 -10.50
N SER A 15 -0.98 -28.02 -9.37
CA SER A 15 -0.93 -27.26 -8.11
C SER A 15 0.38 -26.49 -7.88
N LEU A 16 1.32 -26.57 -8.83
CA LEU A 16 2.60 -25.87 -8.73
C LEU A 16 2.38 -24.36 -8.92
N PRO A 17 3.09 -23.49 -8.17
CA PRO A 17 3.02 -22.06 -8.42
C PRO A 17 3.45 -21.79 -9.86
N PHE A 18 2.86 -20.79 -10.49
CA PHE A 18 3.31 -20.34 -11.80
C PHE A 18 4.56 -19.46 -11.64
N ILE A 19 5.73 -19.96 -12.02
CA ILE A 19 7.03 -19.24 -11.92
C ILE A 19 7.25 -18.27 -13.11
N GLY A 20 6.29 -18.12 -14.02
CA GLY A 20 6.41 -17.21 -15.17
C GLY A 20 6.12 -15.75 -14.82
N ARG A 21 7.10 -14.85 -14.95
CA ARG A 21 6.86 -13.38 -14.86
C ARG A 21 6.31 -12.76 -16.15
N THR A 22 6.07 -13.57 -17.18
CA THR A 22 5.62 -13.11 -18.52
C THR A 22 4.25 -12.45 -18.48
N ILE A 23 3.39 -12.79 -17.51
CA ILE A 23 2.11 -12.10 -17.27
C ILE A 23 2.28 -10.61 -16.92
N LEU A 24 3.46 -10.21 -16.43
CA LEU A 24 3.80 -8.81 -16.13
C LEU A 24 4.55 -8.13 -17.28
N ARG A 25 4.72 -8.79 -18.44
CA ARG A 25 5.42 -8.22 -19.58
C ARG A 25 4.59 -7.05 -20.14
N ALA A 26 5.25 -5.91 -20.32
CA ALA A 26 4.65 -4.76 -21.01
C ALA A 26 4.32 -5.10 -22.48
N ARG A 27 3.43 -4.31 -23.08
CA ARG A 27 3.21 -4.36 -24.53
C ARG A 27 4.48 -3.97 -25.29
N ASP A 28 4.59 -4.44 -26.52
CA ASP A 28 5.67 -4.10 -27.45
C ASP A 28 5.07 -3.56 -28.75
N PRO A 29 5.07 -2.23 -28.99
CA PRO A 29 5.70 -1.19 -28.15
C PRO A 29 4.92 -0.92 -26.83
N PRO A 30 5.58 -0.35 -25.80
CA PRO A 30 4.90 0.04 -24.56
C PRO A 30 3.81 1.07 -24.83
N MET A 31 2.61 0.85 -24.30
CA MET A 31 1.48 1.78 -24.44
C MET A 31 0.94 2.15 -23.04
N PRO A 32 1.49 3.18 -22.39
CA PRO A 32 0.93 3.70 -21.15
C PRO A 32 -0.52 4.17 -21.37
N ALA A 33 -1.42 3.83 -20.46
CA ALA A 33 -2.83 4.25 -20.55
C ALA A 33 -3.04 5.73 -20.24
N PHE A 34 -2.12 6.33 -19.47
CA PHE A 34 -2.18 7.72 -19.04
C PHE A 34 -1.14 8.55 -19.81
N HIS A 35 -1.58 9.70 -20.33
CA HIS A 35 -0.71 10.67 -21.01
C HIS A 35 0.13 11.49 -20.03
N VAL A 36 -0.26 11.52 -18.75
CA VAL A 36 0.52 12.12 -17.66
C VAL A 36 1.41 11.07 -17.01
N PRO A 37 2.61 11.45 -16.52
CA PRO A 37 3.45 10.56 -15.73
C PRO A 37 2.69 10.03 -14.50
N HIS A 38 2.86 8.74 -14.17
CA HIS A 38 2.27 8.17 -12.96
C HIS A 38 2.78 8.91 -11.72
N MET A 39 1.87 9.27 -10.81
CA MET A 39 2.19 10.09 -9.63
C MET A 39 3.14 9.39 -8.67
N GLU A 40 3.11 8.06 -8.64
CA GLU A 40 3.95 7.20 -7.81
C GLU A 40 5.43 7.30 -8.18
N TYR A 41 5.74 7.71 -9.42
CA TYR A 41 7.11 7.95 -9.89
C TYR A 41 7.56 9.41 -9.77
N GLN A 42 6.68 10.32 -9.36
CA GLN A 42 7.07 11.71 -9.11
C GLN A 42 7.78 11.84 -7.76
N PRO A 43 8.74 12.78 -7.61
CA PRO A 43 9.38 13.02 -6.33
C PRO A 43 8.33 13.49 -5.30
N PRO A 44 8.41 13.04 -4.03
CA PRO A 44 7.49 13.50 -3.00
C PRO A 44 7.66 14.99 -2.73
N SER A 45 6.61 15.61 -2.22
CA SER A 45 6.63 17.03 -1.86
C SER A 45 7.73 17.32 -0.83
N PRO A 46 8.62 18.30 -1.06
CA PRO A 46 9.68 18.62 -0.13
C PRO A 46 9.16 19.34 1.11
N MET A 47 9.79 19.11 2.26
CA MET A 47 9.57 19.96 3.45
C MET A 47 10.02 21.41 3.19
N LYS A 48 9.22 22.38 3.63
CA LYS A 48 9.45 23.83 3.38
C LYS A 48 10.76 24.36 3.97
N ASN A 49 11.28 23.75 5.04
CA ASN A 49 12.51 24.16 5.69
C ASN A 49 13.71 23.34 5.18
N LYS A 50 14.24 23.71 4.01
CA LYS A 50 15.52 23.19 3.53
C LYS A 50 16.66 24.07 4.05
N ILE A 51 17.55 23.49 4.84
CA ILE A 51 18.96 23.87 4.84
C ILE A 51 19.45 23.73 3.39
N PRO A 52 20.15 24.72 2.79
CA PRO A 52 20.38 24.77 1.35
C PRO A 52 21.09 23.51 0.82
N ALA A 53 20.36 22.74 0.01
CA ALA A 53 20.83 21.56 -0.69
C ALA A 53 21.69 21.97 -1.89
N LYS A 54 22.93 22.39 -1.62
CA LYS A 54 24.04 22.27 -2.56
C LYS A 54 25.09 21.36 -1.95
N MET A 55 24.76 20.09 -1.75
CA MET A 55 25.76 19.04 -1.57
C MET A 55 25.21 17.68 -2.02
N PRO A 56 26.04 16.85 -2.68
CA PRO A 56 25.65 15.55 -3.18
C PRO A 56 25.27 14.65 -2.00
N LEU A 57 24.07 14.07 -2.05
CA LEU A 57 23.58 12.93 -1.26
C LEU A 57 24.24 12.73 0.11
N ARG A 58 24.35 13.80 0.90
CA ARG A 58 24.93 13.71 2.24
C ARG A 58 23.76 13.48 3.18
N LYS A 59 23.74 12.27 3.75
CA LYS A 59 22.80 11.76 4.75
C LYS A 59 22.23 12.93 5.57
N PRO A 60 20.89 13.12 5.61
CA PRO A 60 20.31 14.03 6.60
C PRO A 60 20.88 13.63 7.95
N GLN A 61 21.19 14.61 8.80
CA GLN A 61 21.60 14.37 10.18
C GLN A 61 20.46 13.61 10.87
N ALA A 62 20.49 12.29 10.73
CA ALA A 62 19.37 11.43 10.99
C ALA A 62 19.43 11.09 12.46
N THR A 63 18.52 11.67 13.24
CA THR A 63 18.06 10.97 14.42
C THR A 63 17.74 9.54 14.00
N PRO A 64 18.26 8.52 14.70
CA PRO A 64 17.94 7.14 14.34
C PRO A 64 16.42 6.97 14.43
N PRO A 65 15.79 6.33 13.44
CA PRO A 65 14.37 6.06 13.52
C PRO A 65 14.09 5.18 14.75
N SER A 66 13.09 5.53 15.54
CA SER A 66 12.62 4.71 16.65
C SER A 66 11.44 3.86 16.18
N VAL A 67 11.44 2.58 16.57
CA VAL A 67 10.38 1.64 16.25
C VAL A 67 9.58 1.37 17.52
N ALA A 68 8.27 1.50 17.44
CA ALA A 68 7.35 1.21 18.53
C ALA A 68 6.13 0.47 18.01
N ILE A 69 5.58 -0.43 18.85
CA ILE A 69 4.34 -1.15 18.57
C ILE A 69 3.24 -0.50 19.42
N PHE A 70 2.18 -0.04 18.75
CA PHE A 70 1.02 0.57 19.40
C PHE A 70 -0.14 -0.43 19.44
N LYS A 71 -0.62 -0.75 20.64
CA LYS A 71 -1.84 -1.55 20.81
C LYS A 71 -3.06 -0.65 20.76
N LEU A 72 -3.95 -0.90 19.81
CA LEU A 72 -5.25 -0.25 19.72
C LEU A 72 -6.33 -1.15 20.30
N THR A 73 -7.09 -0.65 21.27
CA THR A 73 -8.19 -1.40 21.88
C THR A 73 -9.43 -1.39 21.00
N LYS A 74 -10.33 -2.34 21.24
CA LYS A 74 -11.63 -2.40 20.54
C LYS A 74 -12.43 -1.09 20.70
N ASP A 75 -12.37 -0.47 21.89
CA ASP A 75 -13.08 0.78 22.16
C ASP A 75 -12.48 1.94 21.37
N GLN A 76 -11.14 2.01 21.26
CA GLN A 76 -10.45 3.01 20.44
C GLN A 76 -10.79 2.84 18.96
N LEU A 77 -10.83 1.61 18.45
CA LEU A 77 -11.25 1.32 17.07
C LEU A 77 -12.71 1.68 16.82
N THR A 78 -13.60 1.41 17.78
CA THR A 78 -15.02 1.77 17.68
C THR A 78 -15.19 3.29 17.66
N LYS A 79 -14.44 4.01 18.50
CA LYS A 79 -14.41 5.48 18.50
C LYS A 79 -13.93 6.03 17.14
N LEU A 80 -12.83 5.49 16.61
CA LEU A 80 -12.29 5.88 15.31
C LEU A 80 -13.30 5.65 14.18
N LYS A 81 -13.98 4.49 14.16
CA LYS A 81 -15.05 4.20 13.20
C LYS A 81 -16.22 5.18 13.28
N ASN A 82 -16.59 5.61 14.48
CA ASN A 82 -17.68 6.57 14.66
C ASN A 82 -17.29 7.96 14.15
N MET A 83 -16.02 8.37 14.29
CA MET A 83 -15.52 9.64 13.73
C MET A 83 -15.56 9.66 12.20
N ALA A 84 -15.39 8.51 11.53
CA ALA A 84 -15.52 8.42 10.08
C ALA A 84 -16.96 8.62 9.56
N LYS A 85 -17.95 8.55 10.46
CA LYS A 85 -19.38 8.74 10.16
C LYS A 85 -19.85 10.18 10.38
N GLU A 86 -18.93 11.13 10.58
CA GLU A 86 -19.29 12.53 10.69
C GLU A 86 -19.86 13.06 9.36
N GLY A 87 -21.03 13.73 9.41
CA GLY A 87 -21.76 14.23 8.24
C GLY A 87 -22.76 13.23 7.64
N ASP A 88 -22.96 13.26 6.32
CA ASP A 88 -23.87 12.38 5.57
C ASP A 88 -23.19 11.05 5.13
N ASN A 89 -22.06 10.70 5.77
CA ASN A 89 -21.28 9.53 5.40
C ASN A 89 -21.84 8.26 6.05
N SER A 90 -22.75 7.59 5.35
CA SER A 90 -23.36 6.31 5.76
C SER A 90 -22.45 5.08 5.51
N ILE A 91 -21.23 5.29 4.99
CA ILE A 91 -20.34 4.18 4.61
C ILE A 91 -19.84 3.45 5.87
N SER A 92 -19.98 2.12 5.87
CA SER A 92 -19.49 1.27 6.94
C SER A 92 -18.07 0.78 6.64
N TYR A 93 -17.08 1.31 7.35
CA TYR A 93 -15.68 0.90 7.22
C TYR A 93 -15.31 -0.29 8.12
N SER A 94 -14.53 -1.21 7.59
CA SER A 94 -13.88 -2.28 8.35
C SER A 94 -12.79 -1.72 9.27
N SER A 95 -12.35 -2.52 10.25
CA SER A 95 -11.25 -2.09 11.14
C SER A 95 -9.92 -1.96 10.40
N TYR A 96 -9.74 -2.70 9.31
CA TYR A 96 -8.54 -2.64 8.48
C TYR A 96 -8.47 -1.31 7.72
N GLU A 97 -9.54 -0.94 7.03
CA GLU A 97 -9.62 0.30 6.23
C GLU A 97 -9.39 1.55 7.09
N MET A 98 -9.92 1.54 8.32
CA MET A 98 -9.73 2.64 9.27
C MET A 98 -8.26 2.85 9.70
N LEU A 99 -7.41 1.83 9.61
CA LEU A 99 -6.01 1.90 10.03
C LEU A 99 -5.05 2.05 8.85
N SER A 100 -5.36 1.47 7.70
CA SER A 100 -4.46 1.48 6.55
C SER A 100 -4.47 2.81 5.80
N GLY A 101 -5.53 3.61 5.92
CA GLY A 101 -5.73 4.84 5.15
C GLY A 101 -5.84 4.50 3.65
N ALA A 102 -7.07 4.36 3.15
CA ALA A 102 -7.30 4.14 1.73
C ALA A 102 -6.90 5.38 0.90
#